data_AF-A0A255T7D1-F1
#
_entry.id   AF-A0A255T7D1-F1
#
_cell.length_a   1.000
_cell.length_b   1.000
_cell.length_c   1.000
_cell.angle_alpha   90.00
_cell.angle_beta   90.00
_cell.angle_gamma   90.00
#
_symmetry.space_group_name_H-M   'P 1'
#
loop_
_entity.id
_entity.type
_entity.pdbx_description
1 polymer ?
#
loop_
_entity_poly.entity_id
_entity_poly.type
_entity_poly.pdbx_seq_one_letter_code
_entity_poly.pdbx_strand_id
1 'polypeptide(L)'
;MLFNGKGNKYRCMPLDENIMIQISLFIKRIHGTNPNPDSFLFFSPSKGKTSKLSSRAIQKRLKQHACSAHESCDEVPLDMHSHLFRHTRATNWVKERHRLPVVSKLLGHEHIETTMQYLDITLEMMDEAAASVRNPATNSIQQNWSEEDIDELFVF
;
A
#
# COMPACT_ATOMS: atom_id res chain seq x y z
N MET A 1 -14.09 4.06 -1.74
CA MET A 1 -13.91 4.48 -3.15
C MET A 1 -13.88 3.25 -4.05
N LEU A 2 -14.56 3.28 -5.21
CA LEU A 2 -14.59 2.17 -6.16
C LEU A 2 -13.53 2.38 -7.25
N PHE A 3 -12.76 1.33 -7.55
CA PHE A 3 -11.78 1.33 -8.63
C PHE A 3 -12.13 0.25 -9.64
N ASN A 4 -12.13 0.60 -10.92
CA ASN A 4 -12.23 -0.37 -12.01
C ASN A 4 -10.83 -0.91 -12.33
N GLY A 5 -10.59 -2.18 -12.00
CA GLY A 5 -9.34 -2.87 -12.28
C GLY A 5 -9.37 -3.65 -13.60
N LYS A 6 -8.25 -4.29 -13.93
CA LYS A 6 -8.14 -5.19 -15.09
C LYS A 6 -9.24 -6.27 -15.01
N GLY A 7 -9.90 -6.54 -16.15
CA GLY A 7 -10.99 -7.51 -16.25
C GLY A 7 -12.34 -7.01 -15.72
N ASN A 8 -12.56 -5.70 -15.67
CA ASN A 8 -13.80 -5.07 -15.18
C ASN A 8 -14.14 -5.43 -13.71
N LYS A 9 -13.11 -5.71 -12.91
CA LYS A 9 -13.24 -6.07 -11.50
C LYS A 9 -13.29 -4.79 -10.67
N TYR A 10 -14.42 -4.55 -10.02
CA TYR A 10 -14.55 -3.47 -9.05
C TYR A 10 -13.87 -3.84 -7.73
N ARG A 11 -13.08 -2.91 -7.20
CA ARG A 11 -12.46 -3.04 -5.87
C ARG A 11 -12.88 -1.85 -5.02
N CYS A 12 -13.28 -2.12 -3.79
CA CYS A 12 -13.55 -1.07 -2.81
C CYS A 12 -12.33 -0.92 -1.92
N MET A 13 -11.80 0.30 -1.83
CA MET A 13 -10.84 0.66 -0.79
C MET A 13 -11.53 1.59 0.21
N PRO A 14 -11.50 1.26 1.51
CA PRO A 14 -11.95 2.18 2.54
C PRO A 14 -11.03 3.41 2.53
N LEU A 15 -11.63 4.59 2.65
CA LEU A 15 -10.90 5.84 2.81
C LEU A 15 -11.12 6.31 4.24
N ASP A 16 -10.05 6.82 4.85
CA ASP A 16 -10.13 7.47 6.16
C ASP A 16 -11.04 8.70 6.09
N GLU A 17 -11.70 9.00 7.20
CA GLU A 17 -12.61 10.15 7.29
C GLU A 17 -11.89 11.47 6.99
N ASN A 18 -10.64 11.63 7.43
CA ASN A 18 -9.87 12.83 7.13
C ASN A 18 -9.59 12.96 5.64
N ILE A 19 -9.31 11.84 4.95
CA ILE A 19 -9.12 11.83 3.48
C ILE A 19 -10.41 12.25 2.80
N MET A 20 -11.56 11.75 3.26
CA MET A 20 -12.87 12.14 2.71
C MET A 20 -13.11 13.65 2.87
N ILE A 21 -12.80 14.22 4.03
CA ILE A 21 -12.88 15.66 4.28
C ILE A 21 -11.99 16.43 3.29
N GLN A 22 -10.74 16.02 3.13
CA GLN A 22 -9.80 16.70 2.21
C GLN A 22 -10.26 16.61 0.74
N ILE A 23 -10.79 15.46 0.31
CA ILE A 23 -11.36 15.29 -1.03
C ILE A 23 -12.57 16.22 -1.22
N SER A 24 -13.48 16.31 -0.25
CA SER A 24 -14.64 17.20 -0.31
C SER A 24 -14.24 18.67 -0.39
N LEU A 25 -13.25 19.11 0.40
CA LEU A 25 -12.70 20.46 0.35
C LEU A 25 -12.03 20.75 -1.00
N PHE A 26 -11.28 19.78 -1.52
CA PHE A 26 -10.66 19.86 -2.84
C PHE A 26 -11.72 20.01 -3.95
N ILE A 27 -12.78 19.19 -3.92
CA ILE A 27 -13.88 19.27 -4.90
C ILE A 27 -14.53 20.65 -4.84
N LYS A 28 -14.90 21.14 -3.65
CA LYS A 28 -15.50 22.46 -3.48
C LYS A 28 -14.60 23.58 -4.03
N ARG A 29 -13.30 23.52 -3.77
CA ARG A 29 -12.33 24.54 -4.19
C ARG A 29 -12.06 24.53 -5.69
N ILE A 30 -11.92 23.36 -6.29
CA ILE A 30 -11.43 23.20 -7.67
C ILE A 30 -12.56 22.99 -8.67
N HIS A 31 -13.62 22.31 -8.24
CA HIS A 31 -14.79 22.00 -9.07
C HIS A 31 -16.02 22.84 -8.76
N GLY A 32 -16.05 23.54 -7.62
CA GLY A 32 -17.16 24.40 -7.23
C GLY A 32 -18.27 23.65 -6.49
N THR A 33 -19.45 24.28 -6.36
CA THR A 33 -20.60 23.72 -5.62
C THR A 33 -21.41 22.71 -6.43
N ASN A 34 -21.36 22.77 -7.76
CA ASN A 34 -22.07 21.85 -8.66
C ASN A 34 -21.08 21.22 -9.67
N PRO A 35 -20.23 20.27 -9.24
CA PRO A 35 -19.24 19.66 -10.10
C PRO A 35 -19.91 18.82 -11.20
N ASN A 36 -19.40 18.89 -12.43
CA ASN A 36 -19.84 18.01 -13.51
C ASN A 36 -19.41 16.56 -13.21
N PRO A 37 -20.33 15.58 -13.15
CA PRO A 37 -20.02 14.18 -12.85
C PRO A 37 -19.09 13.50 -13.87
N ASP A 38 -19.05 13.98 -15.11
CA ASP A 38 -18.17 13.44 -16.17
C ASP A 38 -16.74 14.00 -16.12
N SER A 39 -16.47 14.97 -15.22
CA SER A 39 -15.14 15.53 -15.05
C SER A 39 -14.25 14.62 -14.21
N PHE A 40 -12.96 14.54 -14.57
CA PHE A 40 -11.99 13.86 -13.71
C PHE A 40 -11.79 14.62 -12.40
N LEU A 41 -11.78 13.90 -11.28
CA LEU A 41 -11.43 14.45 -9.97
C LEU A 41 -10.09 15.19 -10.02
N PHE A 42 -9.07 14.53 -10.56
CA PHE A 42 -7.76 15.12 -10.87
C PHE A 42 -7.56 15.20 -12.38
N PHE A 43 -7.42 16.41 -12.90
CA PHE A 43 -7.36 16.67 -14.33
C PHE A 43 -6.06 17.35 -14.76
N SER A 44 -5.79 17.32 -16.06
CA SER A 44 -4.64 18.00 -16.65
C SER A 44 -4.83 19.52 -16.66
N PRO A 45 -3.96 20.32 -16.01
CA PRO A 45 -4.09 21.78 -16.03
C PRO A 45 -4.05 22.38 -17.44
N SER A 46 -3.32 21.74 -18.37
CA SER A 46 -3.20 22.21 -19.75
C SER A 46 -4.32 21.76 -20.69
N LYS A 47 -5.05 20.70 -20.34
CA LYS A 47 -6.11 20.11 -21.20
C LYS A 47 -7.52 20.24 -20.62
N GLY A 48 -7.65 20.73 -19.38
CA GLY A 48 -8.93 20.93 -18.72
C GLY A 48 -9.50 19.66 -18.06
N LYS A 49 -10.69 19.82 -17.48
CA LYS A 49 -11.36 18.86 -16.57
C LYS A 49 -11.79 17.54 -17.22
N THR A 50 -11.92 17.52 -18.54
CA THR A 50 -12.27 16.33 -19.34
C THR A 50 -11.06 15.45 -19.65
N SER A 51 -9.85 15.86 -19.26
CA SER A 51 -8.61 15.12 -19.52
C SER A 51 -7.95 14.66 -18.22
N LYS A 52 -7.73 13.35 -18.10
CA LYS A 52 -7.08 12.72 -16.95
C LYS A 52 -5.69 13.28 -16.72
N LEU A 53 -5.34 13.54 -15.46
CA LEU A 53 -3.97 13.87 -15.09
C LEU A 53 -3.01 12.71 -15.42
N SER A 54 -1.90 13.00 -16.10
CA SER A 54 -0.94 11.96 -16.51
C SER A 54 -0.11 11.44 -15.34
N SER A 55 0.31 10.17 -15.41
CA SER A 55 1.20 9.57 -14.40
C SER A 55 2.51 10.34 -14.26
N ARG A 56 3.07 10.85 -15.37
CA ARG A 56 4.26 11.71 -15.36
C ARG A 56 4.05 13.01 -14.60
N ALA A 57 2.86 13.61 -14.71
CA ALA A 57 2.53 14.83 -13.98
C ALA A 57 2.33 14.56 -12.48
N ILE A 58 1.83 13.37 -12.11
CA ILE A 58 1.76 12.94 -10.70
C ILE A 58 3.18 12.71 -10.17
N GLN A 59 4.01 11.95 -10.89
CA GLN A 59 5.40 11.68 -10.51
C GLN A 59 6.20 12.98 -10.32
N LYS A 60 6.05 13.95 -11.22
CA LYS A 60 6.70 15.26 -11.07
C LYS A 60 6.31 15.96 -9.76
N ARG A 61 5.02 15.97 -9.42
CA ARG A 61 4.54 16.58 -8.17
C ARG A 61 5.04 15.83 -6.94
N LEU A 62 5.04 14.50 -6.98
CA LEU A 62 5.56 13.68 -5.88
C LEU A 62 7.04 14.00 -5.61
N LYS A 63 7.87 14.08 -6.66
CA LYS A 63 9.28 14.48 -6.51
C LYS A 63 9.44 15.87 -5.92
N GLN A 64 8.64 16.84 -6.35
CA GLN A 64 8.67 18.20 -5.80
C GLN A 64 8.36 18.20 -4.30
N HIS A 65 7.30 17.52 -3.88
CA HIS A 65 6.95 17.42 -2.46
C HIS A 65 7.99 16.63 -1.66
N ALA A 66 8.60 15.61 -2.26
CA ALA A 66 9.68 14.85 -1.61
C ALA A 66 10.91 15.71 -1.38
N CYS A 67 11.36 16.51 -2.36
CA CYS A 67 12.45 17.47 -2.16
C CYS A 67 12.16 18.42 -0.98
N SER A 68 10.97 19.05 -0.96
CA SER A 68 10.61 19.97 0.12
C SER A 68 10.48 19.30 1.49
N ALA A 69 9.96 18.07 1.54
CA ALA A 69 9.88 17.32 2.80
C ALA A 69 11.27 16.87 3.29
N HIS A 70 12.15 16.51 2.36
CA HIS A 70 13.54 16.10 2.65
C HIS A 70 14.33 17.22 3.35
N GLU A 71 14.10 18.49 2.99
CA GLU A 71 14.71 19.64 3.68
C GLU A 71 14.44 19.67 5.20
N SER A 72 13.35 19.06 5.65
CA SER A 72 12.97 18.96 7.06
C SER A 72 13.18 17.57 7.67
N CYS A 73 13.39 16.56 6.84
CA CYS A 73 13.47 15.16 7.24
C CYS A 73 14.24 14.37 6.18
N ASP A 74 15.54 14.19 6.40
CA ASP A 74 16.46 13.54 5.47
C ASP A 74 16.09 12.07 5.15
N GLU A 75 15.22 11.45 5.96
CA GLU A 75 14.71 10.09 5.71
C GLU A 75 13.72 10.04 4.53
N VAL A 76 13.14 11.16 4.11
CA VAL A 76 12.20 11.18 2.98
C VAL A 76 12.98 10.98 1.66
N PRO A 77 12.69 9.94 0.87
CA PRO A 77 13.48 9.65 -0.33
C PRO A 77 13.16 10.63 -1.47
N LEU A 78 14.21 11.17 -2.10
CA LEU A 78 14.11 12.16 -3.19
C LEU A 78 13.51 11.58 -4.49
N ASP A 79 13.60 10.27 -4.68
CA ASP A 79 13.07 9.54 -5.84
C ASP A 79 11.63 9.03 -5.63
N MET A 80 10.90 9.65 -4.69
CA MET A 80 9.50 9.34 -4.37
C MET A 80 8.61 9.19 -5.61
N HIS A 81 7.85 8.10 -5.63
CA HIS A 81 6.89 7.78 -6.67
C HIS A 81 5.73 6.96 -6.09
N SER A 82 4.65 6.80 -6.87
CA SER A 82 3.39 6.22 -6.37
C SER A 82 3.51 4.78 -5.85
N HIS A 83 4.42 3.99 -6.41
CA HIS A 83 4.64 2.62 -5.94
C HIS A 83 5.29 2.57 -4.56
N LEU A 84 6.10 3.56 -4.18
CA LEU A 84 6.72 3.63 -2.85
C LEU A 84 5.68 3.88 -1.75
N PHE A 85 4.70 4.75 -2.00
CA PHE A 85 3.56 4.92 -1.06
C PHE A 85 2.76 3.63 -0.90
N ARG A 86 2.50 2.92 -2.01
CA ARG A 86 1.81 1.64 -1.99
C ARG A 86 2.59 0.60 -1.21
N HIS A 87 3.90 0.52 -1.43
CA HIS A 87 4.79 -0.39 -0.71
C HIS A 87 4.78 -0.07 0.78
N THR A 88 4.99 1.18 1.15
CA THR A 88 4.99 1.64 2.55
C THR A 88 3.69 1.28 3.25
N ARG A 89 2.53 1.53 2.62
CA ARG A 89 1.23 1.19 3.24
C ARG A 89 1.03 -0.32 3.36
N ALA A 90 1.45 -1.10 2.36
CA ALA A 90 1.39 -2.55 2.40
C ALA A 90 2.25 -3.13 3.53
N THR A 91 3.51 -2.70 3.63
CA THR A 91 4.42 -3.08 4.71
C THR A 91 3.84 -2.70 6.07
N ASN A 92 3.30 -1.50 6.23
CA ASN A 92 2.69 -1.07 7.49
C ASN A 92 1.50 -1.96 7.87
N TRP A 93 0.63 -2.32 6.92
CA TRP A 93 -0.48 -3.24 7.21
C TRP A 93 0.00 -4.62 7.67
N VAL A 94 1.05 -5.14 7.06
CA VAL A 94 1.62 -6.43 7.48
C VAL A 94 2.24 -6.32 8.88
N LYS A 95 2.98 -5.23 9.16
CA LYS A 95 3.56 -4.95 10.49
C LYS A 95 2.49 -4.72 11.58
N GLU A 96 1.36 -4.11 11.24
CA GLU A 96 0.16 -3.98 12.07
C GLU A 96 -0.58 -5.33 12.27
N ARG A 97 -0.04 -6.44 11.74
CA ARG A 97 -0.57 -7.81 11.85
C ARG A 97 -1.94 -8.00 11.17
N HIS A 98 -2.26 -7.21 10.13
CA HIS A 98 -3.41 -7.49 9.29
C HIS A 98 -3.20 -8.81 8.51
N ARG A 99 -4.27 -9.60 8.36
CA ARG A 99 -4.20 -10.88 7.64
C ARG A 99 -3.82 -10.67 6.17
N LEU A 100 -2.82 -11.39 5.66
CA LEU A 100 -2.34 -11.29 4.28
C LEU A 100 -3.45 -11.35 3.21
N PRO A 101 -4.46 -12.22 3.28
CA PRO A 101 -5.55 -12.23 2.29
C PRO A 101 -6.32 -10.90 2.24
N VAL A 102 -6.48 -10.22 3.38
CA VAL A 102 -7.14 -8.91 3.46
C VAL A 102 -6.25 -7.85 2.81
N VAL A 103 -4.97 -7.83 3.14
CA VAL A 103 -3.98 -6.92 2.54
C VAL A 103 -3.91 -7.11 1.02
N SER A 104 -3.83 -8.36 0.55
CA SER A 104 -3.83 -8.72 -0.87
C SER A 104 -5.08 -8.19 -1.58
N LYS A 105 -6.26 -8.35 -0.96
CA LYS A 105 -7.53 -7.85 -1.52
C LYS A 105 -7.54 -6.32 -1.62
N LEU A 106 -7.06 -5.62 -0.59
CA LEU A 106 -6.98 -4.15 -0.54
C LEU A 106 -6.00 -3.62 -1.60
N LEU A 107 -4.82 -4.21 -1.72
CA LEU A 107 -3.85 -3.87 -2.75
C LEU A 107 -4.37 -4.21 -4.15
N GLY A 108 -5.23 -5.23 -4.23
CA GLY A 108 -5.81 -5.69 -5.47
C GLY A 108 -4.90 -6.63 -6.24
N HIS A 109 -4.08 -7.41 -5.54
CA HIS A 109 -3.26 -8.44 -6.15
C HIS A 109 -4.13 -9.59 -6.66
N GLU A 110 -3.68 -10.21 -7.74
CA GLU A 110 -4.30 -11.41 -8.32
C GLU A 110 -3.80 -12.67 -7.60
N HIS A 111 -2.51 -12.66 -7.26
CA HIS A 111 -1.77 -13.71 -6.59
C HIS A 111 -1.38 -13.22 -5.19
N ILE A 112 -1.55 -14.06 -4.17
CA ILE A 112 -1.24 -13.69 -2.79
C ILE A 112 0.27 -13.58 -2.56
N GLU A 113 1.05 -14.30 -3.36
CA GLU A 113 2.50 -14.32 -3.46
C GLU A 113 3.06 -12.90 -3.65
N THR A 114 2.41 -12.07 -4.48
CA THR A 114 2.78 -10.64 -4.65
C THR A 114 2.61 -9.81 -3.38
N THR A 115 1.83 -10.30 -2.41
CA THR A 115 1.67 -9.66 -1.09
C THR A 115 2.67 -10.21 -0.09
N MET A 116 3.15 -11.44 -0.28
CA MET A 116 4.14 -12.06 0.61
C MET A 116 5.48 -11.31 0.59
N GLN A 117 5.81 -10.59 -0.49
CA GLN A 117 6.99 -9.71 -0.56
C GLN A 117 7.03 -8.61 0.53
N TYR A 118 5.92 -8.36 1.25
CA TYR A 118 5.87 -7.40 2.36
C TYR A 118 6.02 -8.05 3.74
N LEU A 119 6.11 -9.37 3.81
CA LEU A 119 6.40 -10.07 5.05
C LEU A 119 7.86 -9.89 5.41
N ASP A 120 8.06 -9.61 6.69
CA ASP A 120 9.37 -9.59 7.33
C ASP A 120 9.29 -10.71 8.37
N ILE A 121 9.76 -11.91 8.00
CA ILE A 121 9.74 -13.08 8.88
C ILE A 121 11.10 -13.16 9.55
N THR A 122 11.12 -13.08 10.88
CA THR A 122 12.33 -13.27 11.67
C THR A 122 12.36 -14.67 12.31
N LEU A 123 13.54 -15.14 12.71
CA LEU A 123 13.69 -16.40 13.46
C LEU A 123 12.85 -16.40 14.74
N GLU A 124 12.82 -15.26 15.45
CA GLU A 124 12.00 -15.08 16.65
C GLU A 124 10.51 -15.33 16.38
N MET A 125 10.00 -14.86 15.23
CA MET A 125 8.61 -15.11 14.83
C MET A 125 8.34 -16.58 14.53
N MET A 126 9.31 -17.30 13.94
CA MET A 126 9.20 -18.75 13.73
C MET A 126 9.18 -19.51 15.06
N ASP A 127 10.03 -19.12 16.01
CA ASP A 127 10.09 -19.73 17.33
C ASP A 127 8.81 -19.49 18.15
N GLU A 128 8.27 -18.27 18.13
CA GLU A 128 6.99 -17.94 18.74
C GLU A 128 5.85 -18.74 18.11
N ALA A 129 5.81 -18.82 16.77
CA ALA A 129 4.80 -19.59 16.05
C ALA A 129 4.89 -21.08 16.42
N ALA A 130 6.09 -21.66 16.40
CA ALA A 130 6.33 -23.04 16.81
C ALA A 130 5.89 -23.26 18.28
N ALA A 131 6.19 -22.32 19.17
CA ALA A 131 5.75 -22.37 20.57
C ALA A 131 4.23 -22.42 20.72
N SER A 132 3.50 -21.63 19.91
CA SER A 132 2.05 -21.56 19.97
C SER A 132 1.33 -22.83 19.50
N VAL A 133 1.99 -23.66 18.68
CA VAL A 133 1.43 -24.90 18.09
C VAL A 133 1.98 -26.16 18.75
N ARG A 134 3.01 -26.05 19.59
CA ARG A 134 3.64 -27.19 20.28
C ARG A 134 2.61 -27.94 21.14
N ASN A 135 2.56 -29.26 20.95
CA ASN A 135 1.85 -30.18 21.82
C ASN A 135 2.73 -30.47 23.05
N PRO A 136 2.19 -30.52 24.28
CA PRO A 136 2.95 -30.92 25.47
C PRO A 136 3.72 -32.25 25.30
N ALA A 137 3.26 -33.17 24.45
CA ALA A 137 3.96 -34.42 24.15
C ALA A 137 5.24 -34.27 23.30
N THR A 138 5.45 -33.12 22.63
CA THR A 138 6.61 -32.85 21.76
C THR A 138 7.50 -31.72 22.31
N ASN A 139 7.29 -31.29 23.55
CA ASN A 139 8.03 -30.18 24.18
C ASN A 139 9.55 -30.41 24.32
N SER A 140 10.05 -31.64 24.20
CA SER A 140 11.47 -31.95 24.30
C SER A 140 12.25 -31.78 22.98
N ILE A 141 11.57 -31.51 21.87
CA ILE A 141 12.21 -31.33 20.56
C ILE A 141 12.46 -29.83 20.33
N GLN A 142 13.73 -29.44 20.39
CA GLN A 142 14.15 -28.08 20.07
C GLN A 142 14.24 -27.95 18.55
N GLN A 143 13.52 -26.98 17.99
CA GLN A 143 13.62 -26.63 16.58
C GLN A 143 14.95 -25.88 16.37
N ASN A 144 15.73 -26.30 15.38
CA ASN A 144 16.93 -25.57 14.93
C ASN A 144 16.61 -24.95 13.58
N TRP A 145 16.00 -23.77 13.59
CA TRP A 145 15.82 -22.98 12.38
C TRP A 145 17.11 -22.21 12.06
N SER A 146 17.42 -22.08 10.78
CA SER A 146 18.50 -21.27 10.24
C SER A 146 17.94 -20.10 9.42
N GLU A 147 18.77 -19.10 9.12
CA GLU A 147 18.38 -18.00 8.22
C GLU A 147 18.05 -18.53 6.81
N GLU A 148 18.70 -19.62 6.37
CA GLU A 148 18.43 -20.28 5.10
C GLU A 148 17.00 -20.85 5.04
N ASP A 149 16.48 -21.39 6.16
CA ASP A 149 15.11 -21.88 6.26
C ASP A 149 14.06 -20.75 6.13
N ILE A 150 14.40 -19.52 6.54
CA ILE A 150 13.56 -18.34 6.33
C ILE A 150 13.56 -17.94 4.87
N ASP A 151 14.73 -17.89 4.25
CA ASP A 151 14.88 -17.50 2.85
C ASP A 151 14.12 -18.45 1.93
N GLU A 152 14.09 -19.76 2.22
CA GLU A 152 13.28 -20.74 1.49
C GLU A 152 11.78 -20.45 1.50
N LEU A 153 11.24 -19.83 2.57
CA LEU A 153 9.81 -19.46 2.62
C LEU A 153 9.42 -18.39 1.60
N PHE A 154 10.40 -17.68 1.04
CA PHE A 154 10.19 -16.60 0.08
C PHE A 154 10.54 -17.00 -1.36
N VAL A 155 10.96 -18.25 -1.58
CA VAL A 155 11.24 -18.80 -2.90
C VAL A 155 9.91 -19.25 -3.55
N PHE A 156 9.31 -18.38 -4.34
CA PHE A 156 8.14 -18.66 -5.18
C PHE A 156 8.42 -18.35 -6.66
#